data_AF-A0A7G2K0K8-F1
#
_entry.id   AF-A0A7G2K0K8-F1
#
_cell.length_a   1.000
_cell.length_b   1.000
_cell.length_c   1.000
_cell.angle_alpha   90.00
_cell.angle_beta   90.00
_cell.angle_gamma   90.00
#
_symmetry.space_group_name_H-M   'P 1'
#
loop_
_entity.id
_entity.type
_entity.pdbx_description
1 polymer ?
#
loop_
_entity_poly.entity_id
_entity_poly.type
_entity_poly.pdbx_seq_one_letter_code
_entity_poly.pdbx_strand_id
1 'polypeptide(L)'
;LDKKKSQRIYWRLLVGVQYAVGQSAPDLSSVIFYRTLFCGGQTIRQLMGKVIFISGIDTDVGKTVATGIYAKKLMEQGFSVITQKMIQTGCKNIADDLLVHRKIQGIDLTEEDLQGKTCPYVFEYPCSPHLAAKRESRKIDAKIIERSTALLAEKYDYVLLEGAGGLMVPYCEEATTLDYIQSN
;
A
#
# COMPACT_ATOMS: atom_id res chain seq x y z
N LEU A 1 13.03 23.28 -16.80
CA LEU A 1 11.87 23.18 -15.88
C LEU A 1 12.37 23.43 -14.46
N ASP A 2 11.86 24.47 -13.82
CA ASP A 2 12.43 25.15 -12.66
C ASP A 2 12.37 24.32 -11.36
N LYS A 3 13.55 23.95 -10.83
CA LYS A 3 13.73 23.15 -9.61
C LYS A 3 13.08 23.78 -8.36
N LYS A 4 12.83 25.09 -8.34
CA LYS A 4 12.19 25.78 -7.21
C LYS A 4 10.66 25.62 -7.17
N LYS A 5 10.01 25.40 -8.31
CA LYS A 5 8.56 25.11 -8.35
C LYS A 5 8.24 23.70 -7.85
N SER A 6 9.12 22.73 -8.14
CA SER A 6 9.03 21.37 -7.61
C SER A 6 9.17 21.37 -6.07
N GLN A 7 10.14 22.13 -5.53
CA GLN A 7 10.32 22.27 -4.07
C GLN A 7 9.14 22.94 -3.34
N ARG A 8 8.42 23.88 -3.98
CA ARG A 8 7.22 24.51 -3.38
C ARG A 8 5.99 23.59 -3.36
N ILE A 9 5.88 22.66 -4.30
CA ILE A 9 4.85 21.60 -4.27
C ILE A 9 5.19 20.59 -3.15
N TYR A 10 6.47 20.29 -2.96
CA TYR A 10 6.98 19.41 -1.90
C TYR A 10 6.65 19.88 -0.47
N TRP A 11 6.67 21.19 -0.19
CA TRP A 11 6.34 21.71 1.14
C TRP A 11 4.86 21.63 1.51
N ARG A 12 3.95 21.50 0.54
CA ARG A 12 2.52 21.28 0.80
C ARG A 12 2.18 19.81 1.06
N LEU A 13 3.11 18.89 0.81
CA LEU A 13 2.98 17.46 1.12
C LEU A 13 3.55 17.08 2.51
N LEU A 14 4.19 18.02 3.21
CA LEU A 14 4.78 17.80 4.53
C LEU A 14 3.87 18.39 5.61
N VAL A 15 3.11 17.52 6.30
CA VAL A 15 2.68 17.77 7.68
C VAL A 15 3.21 16.61 8.52
N GLY A 16 4.06 16.97 9.48
CA GLY A 16 4.84 16.05 10.30
C GLY A 16 4.07 15.44 11.47
N VAL A 17 4.54 14.25 11.88
CA VAL A 17 4.24 13.66 13.18
C VAL A 17 5.32 14.14 14.14
N GLN A 18 4.96 15.03 15.07
CA GLN A 18 5.80 15.40 16.21
C GLN A 18 5.23 14.70 17.44
N TYR A 19 5.97 13.73 17.98
CA TYR A 19 5.59 13.02 19.19
C TYR A 19 5.58 13.97 20.39
N ALA A 20 4.44 14.06 21.09
CA ALA A 20 4.36 14.55 22.45
C ALA A 20 4.14 13.35 23.38
N VAL A 21 5.07 13.17 24.32
CA VAL A 21 4.95 12.22 25.42
C VAL A 21 3.85 12.73 26.36
N GLY A 22 2.80 11.93 26.55
CA GLY A 22 1.82 12.11 27.62
C GLY A 22 0.36 12.18 27.16
N GLN A 23 -0.37 11.11 27.49
CA GLN A 23 -1.83 10.95 27.55
C GLN A 23 -2.66 10.80 26.25
N SER A 24 -3.53 9.78 26.34
CA SER A 24 -4.73 9.43 25.53
C SER A 24 -4.56 9.19 24.02
N ALA A 25 -4.80 7.93 23.63
CA ALA A 25 -5.15 7.35 22.32
C ALA A 25 -4.54 7.97 21.03
N PRO A 26 -3.98 7.17 20.10
CA PRO A 26 -3.39 7.68 18.88
C PRO A 26 -4.45 8.39 18.00
N ASP A 27 -4.22 9.68 17.74
CA ASP A 27 -5.00 10.49 16.81
C ASP A 27 -4.69 10.07 15.36
N LEU A 28 -5.72 9.55 14.68
CA LEU A 28 -5.67 9.01 13.31
C LEU A 28 -5.60 10.11 12.22
N SER A 29 -5.48 11.39 12.60
CA SER A 29 -5.46 12.53 11.68
C SER A 29 -4.18 12.67 10.83
N SER A 30 -3.11 11.92 11.14
CA SER A 30 -1.77 12.15 10.61
C SER A 30 -1.32 11.22 9.46
N VAL A 31 -2.18 10.33 8.97
CA VAL A 31 -1.87 9.44 7.83
C VAL A 31 -3.03 9.40 6.83
N ILE A 32 -3.20 10.45 6.01
CA ILE A 32 -4.15 10.41 4.89
C ILE A 32 -3.66 11.24 3.70
N PHE A 33 -3.40 10.60 2.56
CA PHE A 33 -3.38 11.23 1.24
C PHE A 33 -4.37 10.51 0.32
N TYR A 34 -5.37 11.23 -0.21
CA TYR A 34 -6.33 10.69 -1.17
C TYR A 34 -5.85 10.96 -2.60
N ARG A 35 -5.85 9.92 -3.45
CA ARG A 35 -6.01 10.05 -4.90
C ARG A 35 -6.87 8.90 -5.42
N THR A 36 -8.03 9.23 -5.99
CA THR A 36 -8.82 8.28 -6.77
C THR A 36 -8.05 8.03 -8.07
N LEU A 37 -7.58 6.79 -8.27
CA LEU A 37 -6.83 6.38 -9.45
C LEU A 37 -7.78 6.32 -10.66
N PHE A 38 -7.44 6.99 -11.74
CA PHE A 38 -8.16 6.93 -13.02
C PHE A 38 -7.16 6.48 -14.10
N CYS A 39 -7.21 5.21 -14.49
CA CYS A 39 -6.42 4.69 -15.60
C CYS A 39 -6.90 5.31 -16.92
N GLY A 40 -6.02 6.05 -17.60
CA GLY A 40 -6.25 6.58 -18.93
C GLY A 40 -6.00 5.55 -20.04
N GLY A 41 -6.92 5.47 -21.00
CA GLY A 41 -6.56 5.16 -22.39
C GLY A 41 -6.79 3.75 -22.93
N GLN A 42 -7.61 2.90 -22.32
CA GLN A 42 -8.26 1.73 -22.95
C GLN A 42 -9.61 1.50 -22.25
N THR A 43 -10.64 1.09 -22.99
CA THR A 43 -12.06 0.97 -22.57
C THR A 43 -12.21 0.69 -21.07
N ILE A 44 -12.53 1.75 -20.31
CA ILE A 44 -12.55 1.74 -18.85
C ILE A 44 -13.67 0.81 -18.39
N ARG A 45 -13.34 -0.41 -17.96
CA ARG A 45 -14.13 -1.07 -16.93
C ARG A 45 -13.99 -0.20 -15.70
N GLN A 46 -15.01 0.58 -15.40
CA GLN A 46 -15.06 1.38 -14.18
C GLN A 46 -14.90 0.40 -13.02
N LEU A 47 -13.81 0.54 -12.25
CA LEU A 47 -13.62 -0.27 -11.06
C LEU A 47 -14.85 -0.06 -10.18
N MET A 48 -15.48 -1.16 -9.77
CA MET A 48 -16.69 -1.09 -8.95
C MET A 48 -16.35 -0.60 -7.53
N GLY A 49 -15.18 -1.01 -7.02
CA GLY A 49 -14.62 -0.61 -5.73
C GLY A 49 -13.63 0.57 -5.81
N LYS A 50 -13.48 1.26 -4.68
CA LYS A 50 -12.53 2.37 -4.48
C LYS A 50 -11.18 1.84 -4.02
N VAL A 51 -10.10 2.30 -4.66
CA VAL A 51 -8.73 1.99 -4.24
C VAL A 51 -8.15 3.16 -3.45
N ILE A 52 -7.62 2.87 -2.26
CA ILE A 52 -6.93 3.83 -1.40
C ILE A 52 -5.48 3.38 -1.23
N PHE A 53 -4.53 4.19 -1.66
CA PHE A 53 -3.11 3.91 -1.46
C PHE A 53 -2.66 4.36 -0.06
N ILE A 54 -2.02 3.46 0.70
CA ILE A 54 -1.45 3.76 2.01
C ILE A 54 0.07 3.82 1.88
N SER A 55 0.64 4.99 2.17
CA SER A 55 2.08 5.22 2.15
C SER A 55 2.59 5.70 3.51
N GLY A 56 3.90 5.81 3.65
CA GLY A 56 4.58 6.26 4.84
C GLY A 56 5.87 6.99 4.45
N ILE A 57 6.32 7.88 5.33
CA ILE A 57 7.56 8.63 5.12
C ILE A 57 8.81 7.77 5.32
N ASP A 58 8.69 6.64 6.02
CA ASP A 58 9.78 5.70 6.26
C ASP A 58 9.25 4.25 6.39
N THR A 59 10.18 3.31 6.52
CA THR A 59 9.93 1.92 6.92
C THR A 59 9.57 1.89 8.41
N ASP A 60 8.69 0.97 8.81
CA ASP A 60 8.29 0.76 10.21
C ASP A 60 7.59 1.94 10.93
N VAL A 61 7.10 2.94 10.18
CA VAL A 61 6.31 4.06 10.74
C VAL A 61 4.90 3.69 11.22
N GLY A 62 4.57 2.39 11.24
CA GLY A 62 3.24 1.91 11.64
C GLY A 62 2.20 1.80 10.53
N LYS A 63 2.60 1.79 9.24
CA LYS A 63 1.67 1.61 8.10
C LYS A 63 0.78 0.39 8.27
N THR A 64 1.36 -0.77 8.54
CA THR A 64 0.66 -2.05 8.68
C THR A 64 -0.49 -1.97 9.69
N VAL A 65 -0.22 -1.41 10.87
CA VAL A 65 -1.24 -1.24 11.91
C VAL A 65 -2.29 -0.22 11.48
N ALA A 66 -1.88 0.91 10.91
CA ALA A 66 -2.80 1.94 10.43
C ALA A 66 -3.72 1.42 9.31
N THR A 67 -3.18 0.69 8.33
CA THR A 67 -3.92 0.02 7.25
C THR A 67 -4.98 -0.92 7.82
N GLY A 68 -4.59 -1.81 8.74
CA GLY A 68 -5.49 -2.75 9.37
C GLY A 68 -6.62 -2.07 10.16
N ILE A 69 -6.30 -1.03 10.94
CA ILE A 69 -7.30 -0.26 11.70
C ILE A 69 -8.26 0.45 10.76
N TYR A 70 -7.75 1.08 9.69
CA TYR A 70 -8.61 1.80 8.76
C TYR A 70 -9.53 0.85 8.00
N ALA A 71 -9.01 -0.31 7.57
CA ALA A 71 -9.82 -1.36 6.96
C ALA A 71 -10.96 -1.80 7.89
N LYS A 72 -10.65 -2.07 9.17
CA LYS A 72 -11.65 -2.42 10.17
C LYS A 72 -12.73 -1.35 10.33
N LYS A 73 -12.34 -0.07 10.39
CA LYS A 73 -13.29 1.05 10.53
C LYS A 73 -14.25 1.16 9.35
N LEU A 74 -13.78 0.90 8.13
CA LEU A 74 -14.64 0.83 6.95
C LEU A 74 -15.57 -0.39 6.99
N MET A 75 -15.09 -1.54 7.46
CA MET A 75 -15.94 -2.74 7.65
C MET A 75 -17.04 -2.49 8.69
N GLU A 76 -16.73 -1.80 9.79
CA GLU A 76 -17.71 -1.40 10.82
C GLU A 76 -18.80 -0.45 10.27
N GLN A 77 -18.54 0.23 9.15
CA GLN A 77 -19.53 1.05 8.43
C GLN A 77 -20.38 0.25 7.43
N GLY A 78 -20.17 -1.07 7.33
CA GLY A 78 -20.93 -1.96 6.45
C GLY A 78 -20.34 -2.14 5.05
N PHE A 79 -19.14 -1.62 4.78
CA PHE A 79 -18.46 -1.83 3.50
C PHE A 79 -17.74 -3.18 3.45
N SER A 80 -17.69 -3.78 2.26
CA SER A 80 -16.76 -4.87 1.98
C SER A 80 -15.35 -4.30 1.73
N VAL A 81 -14.36 -4.77 2.48
CA VAL A 81 -13.01 -4.18 2.47
C VAL A 81 -11.95 -5.27 2.41
N ILE A 82 -10.96 -5.07 1.54
CA ILE A 82 -9.76 -5.89 1.48
C ILE A 82 -8.51 -5.02 1.56
N THR A 83 -7.49 -5.51 2.26
CA THR A 83 -6.16 -4.90 2.25
C THR A 83 -5.26 -5.64 1.29
N GLN A 84 -4.45 -4.90 0.54
CA GLN A 84 -3.44 -5.42 -0.37
C GLN A 84 -2.08 -4.80 0.00
N LYS A 85 -1.01 -5.59 -0.08
CA LYS A 85 0.36 -5.13 0.07
C LYS A 85 1.03 -5.22 -1.29
N MET A 86 1.62 -4.12 -1.77
CA MET A 86 2.34 -4.11 -3.05
C MET A 86 3.39 -5.22 -3.10
N ILE A 87 4.30 -5.19 -2.13
CA ILE A 87 5.46 -6.08 -2.03
C ILE A 87 5.79 -6.28 -0.54
N GLN A 88 6.10 -7.51 -0.16
CA GLN A 88 6.65 -7.87 1.14
C GLN A 88 8.05 -8.44 0.98
N THR A 89 8.96 -8.07 1.88
CA THR A 89 10.28 -8.69 2.02
C THR A 89 10.45 -9.22 3.44
N GLY A 90 11.35 -10.18 3.63
CA GLY A 90 11.66 -10.73 4.95
C GLY A 90 10.72 -11.82 5.46
N CYS A 91 9.87 -12.41 4.60
CA CYS A 91 8.97 -13.49 5.02
C CYS A 91 8.79 -14.56 3.93
N LYS A 92 8.10 -15.65 4.27
CA LYS A 92 7.79 -16.76 3.37
C LYS A 92 6.29 -16.94 3.22
N ASN A 93 5.88 -17.34 2.01
CA ASN A 93 4.50 -17.65 1.65
C ASN A 93 3.60 -16.40 1.70
N ILE A 94 2.98 -16.13 2.85
CA ILE A 94 2.03 -15.03 3.03
C ILE A 94 2.76 -13.83 3.63
N ALA A 95 2.41 -12.63 3.20
CA ALA A 95 2.98 -11.42 3.75
C ALA A 95 2.59 -11.25 5.22
N ASP A 96 3.57 -11.12 6.11
CA ASP A 96 3.34 -10.96 7.56
C ASP A 96 2.45 -9.74 7.86
N ASP A 97 2.61 -8.66 7.10
CA ASP A 97 1.77 -7.46 7.20
C ASP A 97 0.28 -7.77 6.98
N LEU A 98 -0.04 -8.66 6.02
CA LEU A 98 -1.41 -9.08 5.80
C LEU A 98 -1.96 -9.92 6.95
N LEU A 99 -1.13 -10.76 7.59
CA LEU A 99 -1.53 -11.51 8.79
C LEU A 99 -1.93 -10.55 9.92
N VAL A 100 -1.17 -9.46 10.08
CA VAL A 100 -1.51 -8.38 11.03
C VAL A 100 -2.82 -7.71 10.65
N HIS A 101 -3.06 -7.41 9.37
CA HIS A 101 -4.32 -6.82 8.90
C HIS A 101 -5.51 -7.72 9.23
N ARG A 102 -5.46 -9.01 8.87
CA ARG A 102 -6.54 -9.97 9.13
C ARG A 102 -6.84 -10.10 10.62
N LYS A 103 -5.80 -10.17 11.46
CA LYS A 103 -5.94 -10.17 12.92
C LYS A 103 -6.65 -8.91 13.44
N ILE A 104 -6.30 -7.72 12.96
CA ILE A 104 -6.94 -6.46 13.38
C ILE A 104 -8.40 -6.41 12.94
N GLN A 105 -8.65 -6.80 11.68
CA GLN A 105 -9.98 -6.87 11.08
C GLN A 105 -10.88 -7.92 11.75
N GLY A 106 -10.30 -8.93 12.39
CA GLY A 106 -11.04 -10.01 13.04
C GLY A 106 -11.61 -11.01 12.04
N ILE A 107 -10.89 -11.25 10.93
CA ILE A 107 -11.26 -12.21 9.89
C ILE A 107 -10.12 -13.21 9.68
N ASP A 108 -10.44 -14.39 9.16
CA ASP A 108 -9.45 -15.37 8.72
C ASP A 108 -8.80 -14.94 7.39
N LEU A 109 -7.76 -15.67 6.98
CA LEU A 109 -7.17 -15.54 5.65
C LEU A 109 -8.22 -15.76 4.57
N THR A 110 -8.27 -14.87 3.58
CA THR A 110 -9.20 -14.99 2.45
C THR A 110 -8.65 -15.89 1.35
N GLU A 111 -9.50 -16.31 0.43
CA GLU A 111 -9.07 -17.03 -0.77
C GLU A 111 -8.06 -16.19 -1.59
N GLU A 112 -8.25 -14.86 -1.66
CA GLU A 112 -7.32 -13.95 -2.31
C GLU A 112 -5.94 -13.90 -1.65
N ASP A 113 -5.87 -14.06 -0.32
CA ASP A 113 -4.59 -14.19 0.39
C ASP A 113 -3.86 -15.46 0.00
N LEU A 114 -4.56 -16.59 0.01
CA LEU A 114 -3.98 -17.91 -0.33
C LEU A 114 -3.55 -18.00 -1.80
N GLN A 115 -4.21 -17.25 -2.68
CA GLN A 115 -3.86 -17.14 -4.10
C GLN A 115 -2.76 -16.11 -4.39
N GLY A 116 -2.26 -15.40 -3.37
CA GLY A 116 -1.23 -14.36 -3.53
C GLY A 116 -1.74 -13.09 -4.23
N LYS A 117 -3.06 -12.88 -4.32
CA LYS A 117 -3.64 -11.68 -4.96
C LYS A 117 -3.53 -10.44 -4.07
N THR A 118 -3.56 -10.62 -2.76
CA THR A 118 -3.39 -9.51 -1.81
C THR A 118 -1.93 -9.16 -1.57
N CYS A 119 -0.98 -10.01 -1.97
CA CYS A 119 0.44 -9.65 -2.08
C CYS A 119 1.13 -10.46 -3.18
N PRO A 120 1.23 -9.93 -4.42
CA PRO A 120 1.78 -10.67 -5.55
C PRO A 120 3.30 -10.88 -5.48
N TYR A 121 4.00 -10.11 -4.64
CA TYR A 121 5.44 -10.19 -4.47
C TYR A 121 5.81 -10.36 -3.01
N VAL A 122 6.17 -11.58 -2.64
CA VAL A 122 6.78 -11.92 -1.36
C VAL A 122 8.21 -12.39 -1.62
N PHE A 123 9.17 -11.81 -0.89
CA PHE A 123 10.59 -12.15 -0.95
C PHE A 123 11.11 -12.54 0.44
N GLU A 124 11.99 -13.53 0.49
CA GLU A 124 12.49 -14.10 1.74
C GLU A 124 13.52 -13.19 2.42
N TYR A 125 14.41 -12.57 1.65
CA TYR A 125 15.51 -11.80 2.23
C TYR A 125 15.03 -10.41 2.70
N PRO A 126 15.28 -10.01 3.97
CA PRO A 126 14.81 -8.74 4.53
C PRO A 126 15.69 -7.58 4.06
N CYS A 127 15.45 -7.11 2.84
CA CYS A 127 16.04 -5.88 2.31
C CYS A 127 15.01 -5.09 1.50
N SER A 128 15.45 -4.00 0.86
CA SER A 128 14.59 -3.24 -0.05
C SER A 128 14.07 -4.14 -1.19
N PRO A 129 12.87 -3.85 -1.74
CA PRO A 129 12.24 -4.74 -2.71
C PRO A 129 13.08 -5.03 -3.95
N HIS A 130 13.72 -4.00 -4.54
CA HIS A 130 14.58 -4.21 -5.71
C HIS A 130 15.78 -5.12 -5.42
N LEU A 131 16.41 -5.00 -4.24
CA LEU A 131 17.51 -5.87 -3.85
C LEU A 131 17.03 -7.30 -3.57
N ALA A 132 15.85 -7.46 -2.97
CA ALA A 132 15.28 -8.77 -2.68
C ALA A 132 14.92 -9.50 -3.99
N ALA A 133 14.28 -8.80 -4.92
CA ALA A 133 13.98 -9.29 -6.26
C ALA A 133 15.26 -9.71 -7.00
N LYS A 134 16.30 -8.87 -6.97
CA LYS A 134 17.60 -9.17 -7.58
C LYS A 134 18.26 -10.41 -6.98
N ARG A 135 18.23 -10.57 -5.65
CA ARG A 135 18.78 -11.74 -4.96
C ARG A 135 18.09 -13.04 -5.36
N GLU A 136 16.78 -12.98 -5.55
CA GLU A 136 15.98 -14.14 -5.97
C GLU A 136 15.89 -14.31 -7.49
N SER A 137 16.64 -13.53 -8.28
CA SER A 137 16.57 -13.52 -9.76
C SER A 137 15.15 -13.31 -10.30
N ARG A 138 14.33 -12.53 -9.58
CA ARG A 138 12.95 -12.19 -9.91
C ARG A 138 12.86 -10.72 -10.32
N LYS A 139 11.82 -10.38 -11.08
CA LYS A 139 11.51 -8.99 -11.46
C LYS A 139 10.17 -8.59 -10.87
N ILE A 140 10.08 -7.33 -10.44
CA ILE A 140 8.83 -6.73 -9.98
C ILE A 140 8.24 -5.94 -11.15
N ASP A 141 7.14 -6.45 -11.70
CA ASP A 141 6.30 -5.77 -12.69
C ASP A 141 5.09 -5.14 -12.00
N ALA A 142 4.99 -3.81 -12.06
CA ALA A 142 3.89 -3.02 -11.51
C ALA A 142 2.54 -3.44 -12.08
N LYS A 143 2.48 -3.90 -13.35
CA LYS A 143 1.23 -4.34 -13.98
C LYS A 143 0.62 -5.56 -13.28
N ILE A 144 1.42 -6.38 -12.61
CA ILE A 144 0.91 -7.52 -11.83
C ILE A 144 0.23 -7.02 -10.55
N ILE A 145 0.80 -5.98 -9.92
CA ILE A 145 0.19 -5.30 -8.76
C ILE A 145 -1.13 -4.67 -9.18
N GLU A 146 -1.13 -3.88 -10.26
CA GLU A 146 -2.32 -3.22 -10.81
C GLU A 146 -3.43 -4.20 -11.17
N ARG A 147 -3.10 -5.31 -11.85
CA ARG A 147 -4.09 -6.37 -12.16
C ARG A 147 -4.67 -7.00 -10.90
N SER A 148 -3.84 -7.25 -9.90
CA SER A 148 -4.30 -7.80 -8.63
C SER A 148 -5.24 -6.81 -7.93
N THR A 149 -4.88 -5.52 -7.91
CA THR A 149 -5.72 -4.45 -7.38
C THR A 149 -7.06 -4.36 -8.12
N ALA A 150 -7.06 -4.43 -9.45
CA ALA A 150 -8.27 -4.38 -10.26
C ALA A 150 -9.21 -5.55 -9.95
N LEU A 151 -8.69 -6.78 -9.86
CA LEU A 151 -9.47 -7.97 -9.49
C LEU A 151 -10.07 -7.86 -8.08
N LEU A 152 -9.34 -7.27 -7.14
CA LEU A 152 -9.85 -7.00 -5.79
C LEU A 152 -10.95 -5.92 -5.84
N ALA A 153 -10.75 -4.86 -6.60
CA ALA A 153 -11.73 -3.78 -6.74
C ALA A 153 -12.99 -4.17 -7.54
N GLU A 154 -13.00 -5.31 -8.23
CA GLU A 154 -14.23 -5.90 -8.78
C GLU A 154 -15.09 -6.60 -7.70
N LYS A 155 -14.49 -7.00 -6.56
CA LYS A 155 -15.15 -7.79 -5.52
C LYS A 155 -15.45 -7.03 -4.23
N TYR A 156 -14.67 -6.00 -3.92
CA TYR A 156 -14.72 -5.28 -2.65
C TYR A 156 -15.00 -3.79 -2.88
N ASP A 157 -15.81 -3.18 -2.02
CA ASP A 157 -16.12 -1.73 -2.07
C ASP A 157 -14.86 -0.88 -1.86
N TYR A 158 -13.93 -1.37 -1.03
CA TYR A 158 -12.65 -0.70 -0.76
C TYR A 158 -11.47 -1.67 -0.84
N VAL A 159 -10.43 -1.25 -1.57
CA VAL A 159 -9.10 -1.88 -1.59
C VAL A 159 -8.10 -0.93 -0.98
N LEU A 160 -7.54 -1.28 0.17
CA LEU A 160 -6.47 -0.49 0.81
C LEU A 160 -5.12 -1.06 0.36
N LEU A 161 -4.48 -0.40 -0.59
CA LEU A 161 -3.20 -0.80 -1.18
C LEU A 161 -2.05 -0.18 -0.39
N GLU A 162 -1.41 -0.95 0.46
CA GLU A 162 -0.24 -0.55 1.21
C GLU A 162 1.05 -0.67 0.38
N GLY A 163 1.82 0.42 0.34
CA GLY A 163 3.15 0.45 -0.28
C GLY A 163 4.22 -0.31 0.49
N ALA A 164 5.36 -0.55 -0.17
CA ALA A 164 6.54 -1.15 0.45
C ALA A 164 7.53 -0.06 0.89
N GLY A 165 7.82 0.00 2.20
CA GLY A 165 8.76 0.98 2.76
C GLY A 165 8.26 2.43 2.71
N GLY A 166 9.18 3.38 2.56
CA GLY A 166 8.87 4.82 2.38
C GLY A 166 8.60 5.21 0.91
N LEU A 167 8.16 6.45 0.68
CA LEU A 167 7.84 6.97 -0.66
C LEU A 167 8.98 6.86 -1.69
N MET A 168 10.22 7.09 -1.26
CA MET A 168 11.41 7.03 -2.12
C MET A 168 12.04 5.65 -2.19
N VAL A 169 11.43 4.62 -1.59
CA VAL A 169 11.97 3.26 -1.66
C VAL A 169 11.84 2.75 -3.10
N PRO A 170 12.97 2.38 -3.74
CA PRO A 170 12.95 1.76 -5.05
C PRO A 170 12.35 0.36 -4.95
N TYR A 171 11.25 0.15 -5.69
CA TYR A 171 10.63 -1.16 -5.79
C TYR A 171 11.22 -1.98 -6.94
N CYS A 172 11.68 -1.34 -8.01
CA CYS A 172 12.52 -1.94 -9.05
C CYS A 172 13.73 -1.02 -9.34
N GLU A 173 14.57 -1.37 -10.33
CA GLU A 173 15.78 -0.57 -10.64
C GLU A 173 15.43 0.81 -11.23
N GLU A 174 14.24 0.93 -11.84
CA GLU A 174 13.82 2.09 -12.61
C GLU A 174 12.78 2.99 -11.91
N ALA A 175 12.17 2.52 -10.82
CA ALA A 175 11.03 3.20 -10.21
C ALA A 175 10.93 3.05 -8.68
N THR A 176 10.39 4.09 -8.06
CA THR A 176 10.10 4.21 -6.63
C THR A 176 8.61 4.09 -6.33
N THR A 177 8.26 3.85 -5.07
CA THR A 177 6.85 3.86 -4.63
C THR A 177 6.13 5.16 -5.03
N LEU A 178 6.82 6.30 -5.05
CA LEU A 178 6.26 7.57 -5.52
C LEU A 178 5.91 7.54 -7.02
N ASP A 179 6.77 6.97 -7.86
CA ASP A 179 6.53 6.86 -9.31
C ASP A 179 5.31 5.98 -9.61
N TYR A 180 5.11 4.93 -8.81
CA TYR A 180 3.92 4.07 -8.88
C TYR A 180 2.63 4.86 -8.60
N ILE A 181 2.62 5.68 -7.55
CA ILE A 181 1.46 6.51 -7.17
C ILE A 181 1.17 7.59 -8.23
N GLN A 182 2.20 8.16 -8.87
CA GLN A 182 2.00 9.18 -9.89
C GLN A 182 1.37 8.62 -11.17
N SER A 183 1.77 7.39 -11.53
CA SER A 183 1.39 6.73 -12.78
C SER A 183 0.00 6.09 -12.76
N ASN A 184 -0.60 5.97 -11.57
CA ASN A 184 -1.94 5.42 -11.36
C ASN A 184 -2.87 6.50 -10.77
#